data_AF-F6TV58-F1
#
_entry.id   AF-F6TV58-F1
#
_cell.length_a   1.000
_cell.length_b   1.000
_cell.length_c   1.000
_cell.angle_alpha   90.00
_cell.angle_beta   90.00
_cell.angle_gamma   90.00
#
_symmetry.space_group_name_H-M   'P 1'
#
loop_
_entity.id
_entity.type
_entity.pdbx_description
1 polymer ?
#
loop_
_entity_poly.entity_id
_entity_poly.type
_entity_poly.pdbx_seq_one_letter_code
_entity_poly.pdbx_strand_id
1 'polypeptide(L)'
;MMAISKSSYTQRATRCQEIFQRVAYKDPSLTKIVSDATKLTNQLLHLCNKQVANNQQLSINTHFKALKKLVEDPGFSEILLPLQKYMTATLPQTKNSVSTSQSKHNPFPLSVVHIVGFNDQVETLHSLQRPKKLTMRASDGSSHIFL
;
A
#
# COMPACT_ATOMS: atom_id res chain seq x y z
N MET A 1 6.81 -1.69 7.31
CA MET A 1 7.22 -3.11 7.31
C MET A 1 7.44 -3.67 5.91
N MET A 2 6.49 -3.57 4.97
CA MET A 2 6.67 -4.11 3.61
C MET A 2 7.94 -3.60 2.90
N ALA A 3 8.20 -2.28 2.95
CA ALA A 3 9.44 -1.71 2.40
C ALA A 3 10.73 -2.31 3.02
N ILE A 4 10.72 -2.59 4.33
CA ILE A 4 11.86 -3.15 5.06
C ILE A 4 12.06 -4.63 4.69
N SER A 5 10.97 -5.36 4.43
CA SER A 5 11.02 -6.78 4.04
C SER A 5 11.75 -7.02 2.71
N LYS A 6 11.87 -5.98 1.87
CA LYS A 6 12.57 -5.98 0.57
C LYS A 6 13.89 -5.20 0.58
N SER A 7 14.41 -4.91 1.78
CA SER A 7 15.69 -4.25 1.97
C SER A 7 16.86 -5.07 1.40
N SER A 8 17.87 -4.39 0.86
CA SER A 8 19.15 -4.99 0.45
C SER A 8 19.96 -5.50 1.66
N TYR A 9 19.80 -4.88 2.83
CA TYR A 9 20.40 -5.36 4.08
C TYR A 9 19.66 -6.61 4.58
N THR A 10 20.34 -7.76 4.50
CA THR A 10 19.80 -9.07 4.89
C THR A 10 19.29 -9.10 6.32
N GLN A 11 20.01 -8.49 7.26
CA GLN A 11 19.58 -8.40 8.66
C GLN A 11 18.19 -7.77 8.81
N ARG A 12 17.91 -6.68 8.08
CA ARG A 12 16.60 -6.00 8.13
C ARG A 12 15.49 -6.87 7.54
N ALA A 13 15.76 -7.53 6.43
CA ALA A 13 14.82 -8.44 5.78
C ALA A 13 14.49 -9.64 6.69
N THR A 14 15.51 -10.30 7.25
CA THR A 14 15.35 -11.45 8.15
C THR A 14 14.54 -11.08 9.39
N ARG A 15 14.87 -9.96 10.05
CA ARG A 15 14.10 -9.48 11.22
C ARG A 15 12.65 -9.19 10.87
N CYS A 16 12.37 -8.65 9.70
CA CYS A 16 11.01 -8.40 9.23
C CYS A 16 10.22 -9.70 9.08
N GLN A 17 10.84 -10.74 8.51
CA GLN A 17 10.22 -12.07 8.36
C GLN A 17 9.95 -12.71 9.73
N GLU A 18 10.88 -12.64 10.68
CA GLU A 18 10.65 -13.13 12.04
C GLU A 18 9.45 -12.42 12.70
N ILE A 19 9.28 -11.11 12.49
CA ILE A 19 8.13 -10.37 13.02
C ILE A 19 6.84 -10.86 12.37
N PHE A 20 6.81 -11.08 11.05
CA PHE A 20 5.63 -11.63 10.38
C PHE A 20 5.26 -13.02 10.89
N GLN A 21 6.24 -13.88 11.16
CA GLN A 21 6.01 -15.20 11.75
C GLN A 21 5.42 -15.11 13.15
N ARG A 22 5.96 -14.22 14.01
CA ARG A 22 5.42 -13.99 15.36
C ARG A 22 3.99 -13.45 15.33
N VAL A 23 3.68 -12.55 14.39
CA VAL A 23 2.33 -12.02 14.20
C VAL A 23 1.38 -13.10 13.72
N ALA A 24 1.77 -13.90 12.72
CA ALA A 24 0.97 -15.01 12.21
C ALA A 24 0.68 -16.08 13.28
N TYR A 25 1.64 -16.34 14.18
CA TYR A 25 1.45 -17.23 15.32
C TYR A 25 0.43 -16.66 16.33
N LYS A 26 0.50 -15.35 16.61
CA LYS A 26 -0.37 -14.70 17.59
C LYS A 26 -1.79 -14.47 17.07
N ASP A 27 -1.91 -14.11 15.80
CA ASP A 27 -3.18 -13.85 15.13
C ASP A 27 -3.13 -14.40 13.69
N PRO A 28 -3.65 -15.62 13.48
CA PRO A 28 -3.67 -16.26 12.17
C PRO A 28 -4.44 -15.47 11.11
N SER A 29 -5.41 -14.64 11.50
CA SER A 29 -6.22 -13.84 10.57
C SER A 29 -5.38 -12.82 9.80
N LEU A 30 -4.29 -12.34 10.41
CA LEU A 30 -3.37 -11.36 9.82
C LEU A 30 -2.41 -11.99 8.79
N THR A 31 -2.29 -13.31 8.75
CA THR A 31 -1.42 -14.01 7.79
C THR A 31 -1.82 -13.69 6.36
N LYS A 32 -3.13 -13.61 6.10
CA LYS A 32 -3.66 -13.32 4.77
C LYS A 32 -3.27 -11.92 4.30
N ILE A 33 -3.50 -10.89 5.11
CA ILE A 33 -3.17 -9.50 4.75
C ILE A 33 -1.67 -9.31 4.55
N VAL A 34 -0.82 -9.98 5.35
CA VAL A 34 0.64 -9.94 5.17
C VAL A 34 1.05 -10.58 3.85
N SER A 35 0.46 -11.73 3.51
CA SER A 35 0.72 -12.42 2.22
C SER A 35 0.28 -11.57 1.04
N ASP A 36 -0.93 -11.03 1.07
CA ASP A 36 -1.49 -10.21 0.00
C ASP A 36 -0.73 -8.88 -0.17
N ALA A 37 -0.35 -8.23 0.93
CA ALA A 37 0.52 -7.05 0.91
C ALA A 37 1.91 -7.36 0.33
N THR A 38 2.46 -8.55 0.60
CA THR A 38 3.73 -8.98 0.03
C THR A 38 3.61 -9.21 -1.48
N LYS A 39 2.55 -9.85 -1.95
CA LYS A 39 2.27 -10.02 -3.39
C LYS A 39 2.11 -8.67 -4.09
N LEU A 40 1.35 -7.75 -3.49
CA LEU A 40 1.14 -6.40 -4.01
C LEU A 40 2.48 -5.66 -4.13
N THR A 41 3.30 -5.71 -3.07
CA THR A 41 4.63 -5.08 -3.06
C THR A 41 5.53 -5.64 -4.17
N ASN A 42 5.52 -6.95 -4.41
CA ASN A 42 6.29 -7.56 -5.50
C ASN A 42 5.84 -7.07 -6.88
N GLN A 43 4.52 -6.97 -7.11
CA GLN A 43 3.98 -6.49 -8.38
C GLN A 43 4.26 -4.99 -8.60
N LEU A 44 4.19 -4.17 -7.55
CA LEU A 44 4.58 -2.76 -7.62
C LEU A 44 6.07 -2.60 -7.89
N LEU A 45 6.94 -3.41 -7.26
CA LEU A 45 8.37 -3.41 -7.56
C LEU A 45 8.66 -3.84 -9.01
N HIS A 46 7.91 -4.82 -9.53
CA HIS A 46 8.01 -5.21 -10.93
C HIS A 46 7.62 -4.05 -11.88
N LEU A 47 6.58 -3.29 -11.53
CA LEU A 47 6.22 -2.07 -12.25
C LEU A 47 7.36 -1.05 -12.23
N CYS A 48 7.90 -0.74 -11.06
CA CYS A 48 8.98 0.24 -10.92
C CYS A 48 10.23 -0.15 -11.72
N ASN A 49 10.63 -1.43 -11.65
CA ASN A 49 11.85 -1.94 -12.27
C ASN A 49 11.71 -2.25 -13.77
N LYS A 50 10.50 -2.09 -14.35
CA LYS A 50 10.30 -2.33 -15.78
C LYS A 50 11.09 -1.31 -16.61
N GLN A 51 12.06 -1.81 -17.37
CA GLN A 51 12.79 -1.02 -18.36
C GLN A 51 11.84 -0.61 -19.49
N VAL A 52 11.89 0.67 -19.84
CA VAL A 52 11.05 1.28 -20.88
C VAL A 52 11.91 2.09 -21.82
N ALA A 53 11.64 1.97 -23.12
CA ALA A 53 12.25 2.82 -24.14
C ALA A 53 11.68 4.25 -24.04
N ASN A 54 12.33 5.21 -24.72
CA ASN A 54 11.82 6.58 -24.80
C ASN A 54 10.41 6.57 -25.43
N ASN A 55 9.49 7.32 -24.82
CA ASN A 55 8.10 7.51 -25.26
C ASN A 55 7.24 6.23 -25.32
N GLN A 56 7.65 5.15 -24.66
CA GLN A 56 6.80 3.96 -24.55
C GLN A 56 5.67 4.19 -23.54
N GLN A 57 4.44 4.15 -24.03
CA GLN A 57 3.25 4.16 -23.19
C GLN A 57 3.11 2.79 -22.50
N LEU A 58 2.93 2.81 -21.18
CA LEU A 58 2.71 1.59 -20.41
C LEU A 58 1.22 1.49 -20.04
N SER A 59 0.64 0.30 -20.23
CA SER A 59 -0.71 -0.02 -19.78
C SER A 59 -0.71 -1.12 -18.72
N ILE A 60 -1.51 -0.96 -17.67
CA ILE A 60 -1.75 -1.96 -16.62
C ILE A 60 -2.40 -3.21 -17.23
N ASN A 61 -3.41 -3.04 -18.10
CA ASN A 61 -4.15 -4.13 -18.73
C ASN A 61 -3.28 -4.99 -19.65
N THR A 62 -2.25 -4.43 -20.26
CA THR A 62 -1.39 -5.13 -21.20
C THR A 62 -0.13 -5.67 -20.53
N HIS A 63 0.55 -4.82 -19.75
CA HIS A 63 1.87 -5.12 -19.21
C HIS A 63 1.89 -5.60 -17.76
N PHE A 64 0.87 -5.25 -16.97
CA PHE A 64 0.82 -5.54 -15.54
C PHE A 64 -0.47 -6.26 -15.16
N LYS A 65 -0.90 -7.21 -16.00
CA LYS A 65 -2.12 -8.03 -15.81
C LYS A 65 -2.19 -8.68 -14.44
N ALA A 66 -1.05 -9.15 -13.92
CA ALA A 66 -0.96 -9.78 -12.60
C ALA A 66 -1.26 -8.78 -11.47
N LEU A 67 -0.78 -7.54 -11.56
CA LEU A 67 -1.09 -6.48 -10.59
C LEU A 67 -2.58 -6.15 -10.58
N LYS A 68 -3.20 -6.01 -11.76
CA LYS A 68 -4.63 -5.76 -11.90
C LYS A 68 -5.46 -6.90 -11.28
N LYS A 69 -5.20 -8.13 -11.72
CA LYS A 69 -5.91 -9.32 -11.24
C LYS A 69 -5.78 -9.50 -9.74
N LEU A 70 -4.62 -9.18 -9.17
CA LEU A 70 -4.39 -9.31 -7.73
C LEU A 70 -5.32 -8.38 -6.92
N VAL A 71 -5.51 -7.14 -7.35
CA VAL A 71 -6.31 -6.15 -6.60
C VAL A 71 -7.80 -6.28 -6.90
N GLU A 72 -8.17 -6.75 -8.10
CA GLU A 72 -9.57 -6.98 -8.48
C GLU A 72 -10.11 -8.35 -8.03
N ASP A 73 -9.27 -9.21 -7.45
CA ASP A 73 -9.69 -10.49 -6.88
C ASP A 73 -10.61 -10.25 -5.66
N PRO A 74 -11.85 -10.79 -5.65
CA PRO A 74 -12.73 -10.70 -4.47
C PRO A 74 -12.11 -11.29 -3.20
N GLY A 75 -11.16 -12.21 -3.36
CA GLY A 75 -10.40 -12.79 -2.27
C GLY A 75 -9.24 -11.93 -1.79
N PHE A 76 -8.97 -10.75 -2.36
CA PHE A 76 -7.88 -9.87 -1.94
C PHE A 76 -8.20 -9.14 -0.64
N SER A 77 -7.20 -8.98 0.24
CA SER A 77 -7.40 -8.23 1.48
C SER A 77 -7.59 -6.73 1.23
N GLU A 78 -8.40 -6.09 2.06
CA GLU A 78 -8.61 -4.64 2.04
C GLU A 78 -7.34 -3.90 2.49
N ILE A 79 -6.48 -3.57 1.53
CA ILE A 79 -5.26 -2.80 1.80
C ILE A 79 -5.57 -1.31 1.71
N LEU A 80 -5.30 -0.61 2.80
CA LEU A 80 -5.46 0.84 2.92
C LEU A 80 -4.63 1.59 1.87
N LEU A 81 -5.25 2.57 1.23
CA LEU A 81 -4.56 3.49 0.31
C LEU A 81 -3.62 4.40 1.11
N PRO A 82 -2.32 4.50 0.78
CA PRO A 82 -1.33 5.17 1.63
C PRO A 82 -1.38 6.69 1.50
N LEU A 83 -2.49 7.30 1.92
CA LEU A 83 -2.65 8.76 2.00
C LEU A 83 -2.14 9.28 3.35
N GLN A 84 -1.47 10.44 3.33
CA GLN A 84 -0.91 11.08 4.53
C GLN A 84 -1.95 11.31 5.63
N LYS A 85 -3.19 11.65 5.24
CA LYS A 85 -4.30 11.91 6.18
C LYS A 85 -4.66 10.69 7.05
N TYR A 86 -4.41 9.47 6.57
CA TYR A 86 -4.64 8.24 7.34
C TYR A 86 -3.46 7.85 8.23
N MET A 87 -2.28 8.41 7.97
CA MET A 87 -1.05 8.11 8.70
C MET A 87 -0.76 9.11 9.81
N THR A 88 -1.55 10.19 9.90
CA THR A 88 -1.35 11.27 10.87
C THR A 88 -2.24 11.03 12.09
N ALA A 89 -1.62 10.82 13.25
CA ALA A 89 -2.33 10.70 14.52
C ALA A 89 -2.79 12.09 15.00
N THR A 90 -4.06 12.21 15.37
CA THR A 90 -4.62 13.45 15.95
C THR A 90 -4.59 13.34 17.47
N LEU A 91 -3.95 14.30 18.14
CA LEU A 91 -3.97 14.39 19.60
C LEU A 91 -5.21 15.18 20.06
N PRO A 92 -5.87 14.78 21.16
CA PRO A 92 -7.02 15.52 21.68
C PRO A 92 -6.56 16.92 22.15
N GLN A 93 -7.15 17.95 21.56
CA GLN A 93 -6.92 19.34 21.97
C GLN A 93 -7.92 19.70 23.06
N THR A 94 -7.61 19.38 24.33
CA THR A 94 -8.09 20.11 25.53
C THR A 94 -7.64 19.39 26.82
N LYS A 95 -7.18 20.19 27.79
CA LYS A 95 -6.90 19.76 29.17
C LYS A 95 -8.16 19.69 30.06
N ASN A 96 -9.36 19.92 29.50
CA ASN A 96 -10.61 20.13 30.25
C ASN A 96 -11.75 19.14 29.91
N SER A 97 -11.45 17.92 29.47
CA SER A 97 -12.42 16.80 29.56
C SER A 97 -12.01 15.86 30.69
N VAL A 98 -12.03 16.38 31.91
CA VAL A 98 -12.14 15.54 33.10
C VAL A 98 -13.61 15.11 33.19
N SER A 99 -13.82 13.80 33.32
CA SER A 99 -15.11 13.13 33.53
C SER A 99 -15.92 12.78 32.28
N THR A 100 -15.41 11.85 31.47
CA THR A 100 -16.01 10.51 31.25
C THR A 100 -15.27 9.82 30.10
N SER A 101 -14.50 8.78 30.45
CA SER A 101 -13.81 7.85 29.53
C SER A 101 -12.54 8.38 28.83
N GLN A 102 -11.40 8.30 29.52
CA GLN A 102 -10.06 8.08 28.92
C GLN A 102 -9.96 6.82 28.02
N SER A 103 -11.09 6.20 27.65
CA SER A 103 -11.18 4.84 27.11
C SER A 103 -11.45 4.76 25.60
N LYS A 104 -11.74 5.87 24.90
CA LYS A 104 -12.08 5.84 23.45
C LYS A 104 -11.44 6.96 22.64
N HIS A 105 -10.18 7.30 22.89
CA HIS A 105 -9.44 8.13 21.94
C HIS A 105 -9.11 7.29 20.69
N ASN A 106 -9.66 7.67 19.54
CA ASN A 106 -9.24 7.12 18.25
C ASN A 106 -8.29 8.12 17.56
N PRO A 107 -6.97 7.87 17.56
CA PRO A 107 -6.01 8.81 16.99
C PRO A 107 -6.03 8.88 15.46
N PHE A 108 -6.64 7.89 14.78
CA PHE A 108 -6.70 7.82 13.33
C PHE A 108 -8.13 8.05 12.80
N PRO A 109 -8.29 8.56 11.56
CA PRO A 109 -9.61 8.72 10.96
C PRO A 109 -10.39 7.40 10.90
N LEU A 110 -11.70 7.44 11.18
CA LEU A 110 -12.58 6.25 11.10
C LEU A 110 -12.86 5.80 9.66
N SER A 111 -12.92 6.74 8.72
CA SER A 111 -13.19 6.46 7.31
C SER A 111 -11.87 6.35 6.55
N VAL A 112 -11.36 5.12 6.43
CA VAL A 112 -10.24 4.80 5.56
C VAL A 112 -10.74 4.31 4.21
N VAL A 113 -9.93 4.50 3.17
CA VAL A 113 -10.23 3.99 1.83
C VAL A 113 -9.21 2.95 1.43
N HIS A 114 -9.66 1.94 0.72
CA HIS A 114 -8.84 0.81 0.29
C HIS A 114 -8.52 0.91 -1.19
N ILE A 115 -7.45 0.23 -1.59
CA ILE A 115 -7.06 0.12 -3.00
C ILE A 115 -8.02 -0.85 -3.68
N VAL A 116 -8.77 -0.38 -4.69
CA VAL A 116 -9.70 -1.22 -5.47
C VAL A 116 -9.25 -1.44 -6.91
N GLY A 117 -8.20 -0.76 -7.34
CA GLY A 117 -7.57 -1.01 -8.63
C GLY A 117 -6.65 0.11 -9.09
N PHE A 118 -6.33 0.08 -10.38
CA PHE A 118 -5.46 1.06 -11.02
C PHE A 118 -6.10 1.56 -12.31
N ASN A 119 -5.79 2.79 -12.71
CA ASN A 119 -6.10 3.24 -14.06
C ASN A 119 -5.18 2.52 -15.05
N ASP A 120 -5.68 2.31 -16.27
CA ASP A 120 -4.90 1.56 -17.26
C ASP A 120 -3.59 2.27 -17.64
N GLN A 121 -3.62 3.59 -17.74
CA GLN A 121 -2.47 4.37 -18.19
C GLN A 121 -1.41 4.54 -17.09
N VAL A 122 -0.18 4.14 -17.40
CA VAL A 122 1.02 4.39 -16.59
C VAL A 122 1.94 5.31 -17.39
N GLU A 123 2.07 6.55 -16.93
CA GLU A 123 2.86 7.57 -17.61
C GLU A 123 4.33 7.45 -17.18
N THR A 124 5.24 7.37 -18.14
CA THR A 124 6.67 7.41 -17.88
C THR A 124 7.16 8.84 -18.07
N LEU A 125 7.69 9.46 -17.02
CA LEU A 125 8.17 10.85 -17.10
C LEU A 125 9.48 10.92 -17.89
N HIS A 126 9.67 12.03 -18.60
CA HIS A 126 10.86 12.30 -19.41
C HIS A 126 12.05 12.71 -18.53
N SER A 127 12.74 11.73 -17.96
CA SER A 127 14.01 11.93 -17.23
C SER A 127 14.93 10.72 -17.40
N LEU A 128 16.19 10.82 -16.95
CA LEU A 128 17.14 9.70 -16.99
C LEU A 128 16.63 8.50 -16.18
N GLN A 129 16.00 8.77 -15.02
CA GLN A 129 15.45 7.74 -14.14
C GLN A 129 14.15 7.14 -14.68
N ARG A 130 13.42 7.86 -15.56
CA ARG A 130 12.14 7.42 -16.15
C ARG A 130 11.11 6.93 -15.11
N PRO A 131 10.79 7.73 -14.08
CA PRO A 131 9.86 7.32 -13.04
C PRO A 131 8.45 7.14 -13.63
N LYS A 132 7.69 6.20 -13.05
CA LYS A 132 6.39 5.75 -13.56
C LYS A 132 5.29 6.32 -12.69
N LYS A 133 4.55 7.29 -13.22
CA LYS A 133 3.38 7.88 -12.58
C LYS A 133 2.20 6.90 -12.69
N LEU A 134 1.74 6.41 -11.54
CA LEU A 134 0.68 5.42 -11.40
C LEU A 134 -0.56 6.09 -10.80
N THR A 135 -1.74 5.82 -11.33
CA THR A 135 -3.01 6.27 -10.72
C THR A 135 -3.73 5.09 -10.09
N MET A 136 -3.97 5.17 -8.79
CA MET A 136 -4.67 4.18 -7.99
C MET A 136 -6.12 4.61 -7.78
N ARG A 137 -7.05 3.66 -7.88
CA ARG A 137 -8.48 3.85 -7.60
C ARG A 137 -8.76 3.42 -6.16
N ALA A 138 -9.51 4.24 -5.44
CA ALA A 138 -9.90 4.02 -4.06
C ALA A 138 -11.35 3.51 -3.97
N SER A 139 -11.69 2.88 -2.84
CA SER A 139 -13.03 2.34 -2.57
C SER A 139 -14.14 3.39 -2.52
N ASP A 140 -13.80 4.66 -2.33
CA ASP A 140 -14.74 5.79 -2.38
C ASP A 140 -14.97 6.33 -3.81
N GLY A 141 -14.39 5.67 -4.82
CA GLY A 141 -14.45 6.08 -6.22
C GLY A 141 -13.45 7.16 -6.61
N SER A 142 -12.68 7.69 -5.66
CA SER A 142 -11.64 8.68 -5.95
C SER A 142 -10.41 8.03 -6.61
N SER A 143 -9.65 8.84 -7.34
CA SER A 143 -8.41 8.43 -8.00
C SER A 143 -7.25 9.27 -7.49
N HIS A 144 -6.15 8.60 -7.13
CA HIS A 144 -4.97 9.23 -6.53
C HIS A 144 -3.70 8.86 -7.31
N ILE A 145 -2.87 9.86 -7.57
CA ILE A 145 -1.62 9.70 -8.30
C ILE A 145 -0.48 9.40 -7.32
N PHE A 146 0.35 8.42 -7.66
CA PHE A 146 1.56 8.02 -6.95
C PHE A 146 2.74 7.91 -7.92
N LEU A 147 3.96 8.10 -7.39
CA LEU A 147 5.23 8.03 -8.11
C LEU A 147 6.17 7.04 -7.43
#